data_AF-A0A957WE51-F1
#
_entry.id   AF-A0A957WE51-F1
#
_cell.length_a   1.000
_cell.length_b   1.000
_cell.length_c   1.000
_cell.angle_alpha   90.00
_cell.angle_beta   90.00
_cell.angle_gamma   90.00
#
_symmetry.space_group_name_H-M   'P 1'
#
loop_
_entity.id
_entity.type
_entity.pdbx_description
1 polymer ?
#
loop_
_entity_poly.entity_id
_entity_poly.type
_entity_poly.pdbx_seq_one_letter_code
_entity_poly.pdbx_strand_id
1 'polypeptide(L)'
;MKRITQLAIIVVIVMAMTTCAFGAGLALGGSGHLFEPGVIRAADEPAQFDVFWQAWNLIQNRFVDRSSLDTTQLVYGAIRGMVDATGDEGHTAFLPPEEVEIQRSGMAGKFSGIG
;
A
#
# COMPACT_ATOMS: atom_id res chain seq x y z
N MET A 1 35.37 7.49 -47.10
CA MET A 1 35.07 8.64 -46.22
C MET A 1 33.57 8.85 -46.01
N LYS A 2 32.75 9.15 -47.04
CA LYS A 2 31.29 9.42 -46.88
C LYS A 2 30.49 8.35 -46.11
N ARG A 3 30.78 7.05 -46.31
CA ARG A 3 30.11 5.94 -45.59
C ARG A 3 30.46 5.86 -44.10
N ILE A 4 31.69 6.23 -43.72
CA ILE A 4 32.13 6.24 -42.32
C ILE A 4 31.49 7.41 -41.58
N THR A 5 31.40 8.58 -42.22
CA THR A 5 30.70 9.75 -41.66
C THR A 5 29.21 9.49 -41.47
N GLN A 6 28.55 8.79 -42.42
CA GLN A 6 27.14 8.41 -42.26
C GLN A 6 26.91 7.41 -41.11
N LEU A 7 27.77 6.41 -40.95
CA LEU A 7 27.68 5.46 -39.83
C LEU A 7 27.88 6.15 -38.48
N ALA A 8 28.84 7.09 -38.38
CA ALA A 8 29.07 7.85 -37.16
C ALA A 8 27.84 8.71 -36.77
N ILE A 9 27.18 9.34 -37.75
CA ILE A 9 25.95 10.12 -37.51
C ILE A 9 24.82 9.23 -36.97
N ILE A 10 24.64 8.04 -37.55
CA ILE A 10 23.59 7.09 -37.11
C ILE A 10 23.84 6.65 -35.67
N VAL A 11 25.09 6.32 -35.32
CA VAL A 11 25.44 5.90 -33.94
C VAL A 11 25.16 7.01 -32.93
N VAL A 12 25.48 8.27 -33.25
CA VAL A 12 25.21 9.41 -32.38
C VAL A 12 23.70 9.64 -32.20
N ILE A 13 22.91 9.50 -33.26
CA ILE A 13 21.44 9.62 -33.18
C ILE A 13 20.84 8.52 -32.31
N VAL A 14 21.29 7.27 -32.47
CA VAL A 14 20.81 6.15 -31.65
C VAL A 14 21.17 6.37 -30.18
N MET A 15 22.39 6.82 -29.90
CA MET A 15 22.83 7.11 -28.53
C MET A 15 22.04 8.28 -27.92
N ALA A 16 21.75 9.32 -28.70
CA ALA A 16 20.91 10.43 -28.25
C ALA A 16 19.47 9.96 -27.96
N MET A 17 18.89 9.11 -28.82
CA MET A 17 17.55 8.55 -28.61
C MET A 17 17.45 7.69 -27.36
N THR A 18 18.42 6.80 -27.10
CA THR A 18 18.40 5.96 -25.90
C THR A 18 18.56 6.78 -24.62
N THR A 19 19.44 7.79 -24.64
CA THR A 19 19.64 8.68 -23.49
C THR A 19 18.40 9.51 -23.21
N CYS A 20 17.74 10.00 -24.26
CA CYS A 20 16.50 10.79 -24.13
C CYS A 20 15.34 9.92 -23.63
N ALA A 21 15.19 8.70 -24.15
CA ALA A 21 14.17 7.75 -23.68
C ALA A 21 14.39 7.35 -22.21
N PHE A 22 15.64 7.06 -21.82
CA PHE A 22 15.98 6.73 -20.44
C PHE A 22 15.79 7.93 -19.49
N GLY A 23 16.22 9.12 -19.90
CA GLY A 23 16.03 10.35 -19.13
C GLY A 23 14.56 10.73 -18.95
N ALA A 24 13.74 10.60 -20.00
CA ALA A 24 12.30 10.77 -19.91
C ALA A 24 11.68 9.71 -18.99
N GLY A 25 12.11 8.45 -19.07
CA GLY A 25 11.68 7.37 -18.20
C GLY A 25 11.97 7.65 -16.72
N LEU A 26 13.16 8.15 -16.39
CA LEU A 26 13.51 8.52 -15.02
C LEU A 26 12.76 9.76 -14.53
N ALA A 27 12.63 10.80 -15.35
CA ALA A 27 11.91 12.02 -14.98
C ALA A 27 10.42 11.74 -14.73
N LEU A 28 9.80 10.94 -15.60
CA LEU A 28 8.40 10.57 -15.46
C LEU A 28 8.19 9.52 -14.36
N GLY A 29 9.09 8.55 -14.21
CA GLY A 29 9.02 7.52 -13.17
C GLY A 29 9.23 8.07 -11.76
N GLY A 30 10.14 9.03 -11.59
CA GLY A 30 10.41 9.69 -10.30
C GLY A 30 9.33 10.67 -9.85
N SER A 31 8.48 11.13 -10.77
CA SER A 31 7.39 12.06 -10.45
C SER A 31 6.20 11.43 -9.71
N GLY A 32 6.20 10.10 -9.51
CA GLY A 32 5.15 9.36 -8.80
C GLY A 32 3.81 9.29 -9.53
N HIS A 33 3.64 9.98 -10.67
CA HIS A 33 2.40 10.00 -11.44
C HIS A 33 2.17 8.76 -12.31
N LEU A 34 3.23 8.01 -12.65
CA LEU A 34 3.12 6.78 -13.44
C LEU A 34 3.06 5.50 -12.59
N PHE A 35 3.51 5.61 -11.35
CA PHE A 35 3.54 4.52 -10.39
C PHE A 35 2.85 5.00 -9.11
N GLU A 36 1.54 5.23 -9.18
CA GLU A 36 0.76 5.07 -7.96
C GLU A 36 0.85 3.59 -7.60
N PRO A 37 1.38 3.21 -6.43
CA PRO A 37 1.23 1.86 -5.94
C PRO A 37 -0.27 1.60 -5.76
N GLY A 38 -0.90 1.13 -6.84
CA GLY A 38 -2.31 0.80 -6.86
C GLY A 38 -2.52 -0.43 -6.01
N VAL A 39 -3.43 -0.33 -5.05
CA VAL A 39 -3.98 -1.50 -4.39
C VAL A 39 -4.63 -2.37 -5.47
N ILE A 40 -4.19 -3.62 -5.61
CA ILE A 40 -4.88 -4.59 -6.47
C ILE A 40 -6.22 -4.91 -5.82
N ARG A 41 -7.30 -4.48 -6.48
CA ARG A 41 -8.68 -4.69 -6.02
C ARG A 41 -9.23 -6.01 -6.53
N ALA A 42 -10.11 -6.64 -5.75
CA ALA A 42 -10.85 -7.80 -6.23
C ALA A 42 -11.82 -7.36 -7.35
N ALA A 43 -11.96 -8.16 -8.40
CA ALA A 43 -12.82 -7.83 -9.55
C ALA A 43 -14.31 -7.67 -9.16
N ASP A 44 -14.73 -8.35 -8.09
CA ASP A 44 -16.11 -8.36 -7.59
C ASP A 44 -16.27 -7.54 -6.29
N GLU A 45 -15.38 -6.57 -6.03
CA GLU A 45 -15.46 -5.74 -4.83
C GLU A 45 -16.69 -4.79 -4.88
N PRO A 46 -17.47 -4.66 -3.79
CA PRO A 46 -18.59 -3.72 -3.75
C PRO A 46 -18.13 -2.28 -3.98
N ALA A 47 -18.87 -1.51 -4.79
CA ALA A 47 -18.53 -0.12 -5.14
C ALA A 47 -18.35 0.80 -3.93
N GLN A 48 -18.93 0.47 -2.77
CA GLN A 48 -18.77 1.21 -1.53
C GLN A 48 -17.30 1.25 -1.04
N PHE A 49 -16.47 0.28 -1.44
CA PHE A 49 -15.04 0.25 -1.09
C PHE A 49 -14.20 1.25 -1.90
N ASP A 50 -14.73 1.87 -2.95
CA ASP A 50 -13.98 2.88 -3.72
C ASP A 50 -13.53 4.05 -2.81
N VAL A 51 -14.43 4.50 -1.93
CA VAL A 51 -14.13 5.57 -0.97
C VAL A 51 -13.14 5.11 0.09
N PHE A 52 -13.24 3.85 0.53
CA PHE A 52 -12.27 3.25 1.45
C PHE A 52 -10.86 3.25 0.84
N TRP A 53 -10.71 2.81 -0.41
CA TRP A 53 -9.41 2.79 -1.08
C TRP A 53 -8.88 4.18 -1.39
N GLN A 54 -9.76 5.14 -1.66
CA GLN A 54 -9.35 6.53 -1.80
C GLN A 54 -8.74 7.06 -0.50
N ALA A 55 -9.40 6.82 0.64
CA ALA A 55 -8.89 7.22 1.95
C ALA A 55 -7.57 6.50 2.27
N TRP A 56 -7.49 5.19 2.02
CA TRP A 56 -6.27 4.40 2.17
C TRP A 56 -5.10 5.01 1.39
N ASN A 57 -5.29 5.27 0.09
CA ASN A 57 -4.26 5.85 -0.77
C ASN A 57 -3.84 7.25 -0.31
N LEU A 58 -4.80 8.08 0.13
CA LEU A 58 -4.49 9.41 0.66
C LEU A 58 -3.64 9.32 1.92
N ILE A 59 -3.94 8.42 2.85
CA ILE A 59 -3.14 8.22 4.06
C ILE A 59 -1.72 7.79 3.66
N GLN A 60 -1.58 6.76 2.81
CA GLN A 60 -0.28 6.26 2.40
C GLN A 60 0.58 7.31 1.66
N ASN A 61 -0.06 8.20 0.89
CA ASN A 61 0.65 9.15 0.03
C ASN A 61 0.83 10.55 0.64
N ARG A 62 0.00 10.94 1.61
CA ARG A 62 -0.08 12.31 2.14
C ARG A 62 0.14 12.41 3.65
N PHE A 63 0.23 11.29 4.38
CA PHE A 63 0.61 11.33 5.78
C PHE A 63 2.02 11.90 5.96
N VAL A 64 2.22 12.71 7.01
CA VAL A 64 3.46 13.50 7.19
C VAL A 64 4.67 12.59 7.39
N ASP A 65 4.53 11.56 8.23
CA ASP A 65 5.58 10.58 8.53
C ASP A 65 5.19 9.20 8.04
N ARG A 66 5.31 8.97 6.73
CA ARG A 66 4.92 7.68 6.11
C ARG A 66 5.72 6.50 6.66
N SER A 67 6.94 6.73 7.15
CA SER A 67 7.79 5.68 7.74
C SER A 67 7.26 5.13 9.06
N SER A 68 6.44 5.89 9.80
CA SER A 68 5.84 5.41 11.05
C SER A 68 4.48 4.74 10.85
N LEU A 69 3.96 4.66 9.61
CA LEU A 69 2.71 3.97 9.33
C LEU A 69 2.88 2.45 9.47
N ASP A 70 2.26 1.88 10.50
CA ASP A 70 2.06 0.44 10.61
C ASP A 70 0.79 0.03 9.86
N THR A 71 0.99 -0.63 8.72
CA THR A 71 -0.10 -1.13 7.87
C THR A 71 -1.02 -2.10 8.62
N THR A 72 -0.49 -2.89 9.54
CA THR A 72 -1.26 -3.84 10.35
C THR A 72 -2.22 -3.11 11.27
N GLN A 73 -1.76 -2.04 11.92
CA GLN A 73 -2.59 -1.22 12.80
C GLN A 73 -3.69 -0.49 12.01
N LEU A 74 -3.39 0.00 10.80
CA LEU A 74 -4.41 0.61 9.94
C LEU A 74 -5.51 -0.38 9.57
N VAL A 75 -5.15 -1.61 9.18
CA VAL A 75 -6.12 -2.66 8.84
C VAL A 75 -6.94 -3.06 10.07
N TYR A 76 -6.30 -3.29 11.21
CA TYR A 76 -7.01 -3.65 12.45
C TYR A 76 -7.95 -2.54 12.91
N GLY A 77 -7.53 -1.28 12.81
CA GLY A 77 -8.38 -0.12 13.09
C GLY A 77 -9.61 -0.06 12.17
N ALA A 78 -9.41 -0.29 10.86
CA ALA A 78 -10.51 -0.35 9.90
C ALA A 78 -11.51 -1.47 10.23
N ILE A 79 -11.04 -2.66 10.59
CA ILE A 79 -11.90 -3.78 10.97
C ILE A 79 -12.65 -3.49 12.27
N ARG A 80 -11.98 -2.93 13.30
CA ARG A 80 -12.64 -2.51 14.54
C ARG A 80 -13.76 -1.51 14.26
N GLY A 81 -13.49 -0.47 13.45
CA GLY A 81 -14.52 0.50 13.08
C GLY A 81 -15.71 -0.11 12.33
N MET A 82 -15.47 -1.10 11.46
CA MET A 82 -16.56 -1.85 10.81
C MET A 82 -17.39 -2.67 11.81
N VAL A 83 -16.73 -3.29 12.79
CA VAL A 83 -17.42 -4.04 13.86
C VAL A 83 -18.22 -3.09 14.74
N ASP A 84 -17.65 -1.97 15.18
CA ASP A 84 -18.33 -0.98 16.02
C ASP A 84 -19.57 -0.40 15.30
N ALA A 85 -19.49 -0.23 13.99
CA ALA A 85 -20.62 0.24 13.17
C ALA A 85 -21.81 -0.74 13.12
N THR A 86 -21.67 -1.98 13.61
CA THR A 86 -22.79 -2.90 13.78
C THR A 86 -23.74 -2.47 14.90
N GLY A 87 -23.26 -1.66 15.86
CA GLY A 87 -24.00 -1.23 17.05
C GLY A 87 -24.21 -2.32 18.10
N ASP A 88 -23.64 -3.51 17.91
CA ASP A 88 -23.75 -4.65 18.82
C ASP A 88 -22.68 -4.59 19.93
N GLU A 89 -22.73 -3.50 20.70
CA GLU A 89 -21.74 -3.19 21.73
C GLU A 89 -21.61 -4.32 22.75
N GLY A 90 -20.37 -4.78 22.95
CA GLY A 90 -20.04 -5.83 23.93
C GLY A 90 -20.36 -7.27 23.49
N HIS A 91 -20.93 -7.46 22.30
CA HIS A 91 -21.35 -8.78 21.82
C HIS A 91 -20.67 -9.16 20.49
N THR A 92 -20.37 -8.17 19.65
CA THR A 92 -19.51 -8.35 18.47
C THR A 92 -18.21 -7.58 18.65
N ALA A 93 -17.06 -8.27 18.53
CA ALA A 93 -15.75 -7.66 18.69
C ALA A 93 -14.72 -8.24 17.71
N PHE A 94 -13.80 -7.40 17.24
CA PHE A 94 -12.60 -7.85 16.54
C PHE A 94 -11.44 -8.00 17.52
N LEU A 95 -10.82 -9.19 17.53
CA LEU A 95 -9.67 -9.49 18.38
C LEU A 95 -8.42 -9.71 17.52
N PRO A 96 -7.37 -8.88 17.65
CA PRO A 96 -6.08 -9.14 17.03
C PRO A 96 -5.43 -10.40 17.64
N PRO A 97 -4.43 -11.00 16.95
CA PRO A 97 -3.84 -12.28 17.34
C PRO A 97 -3.36 -12.38 18.79
N GLU A 98 -2.77 -11.30 19.33
CA GLU A 98 -2.31 -11.25 20.73
C GLU A 98 -3.48 -11.38 21.71
N GLU A 99 -4.57 -10.65 21.50
CA GLU A 99 -5.77 -10.71 22.34
C GLU A 99 -6.44 -12.09 22.24
N VAL A 100 -6.44 -12.71 21.06
CA VAL A 100 -6.93 -14.09 20.86
C VAL A 100 -6.14 -15.09 21.70
N GLU A 101 -4.81 -14.98 21.75
CA GLU A 101 -3.97 -15.88 22.55
C GLU A 101 -4.16 -15.69 24.06
N ILE A 102 -4.33 -14.44 24.52
CA ILE A 102 -4.67 -14.15 25.91
C ILE A 102 -6.03 -14.76 26.27
N GLN A 103 -7.05 -14.56 25.43
CA GLN A 103 -8.38 -15.09 25.65
C GLN A 103 -8.36 -16.63 25.71
N ARG A 104 -7.66 -17.28 24.77
CA ARG A 104 -7.49 -18.74 24.76
C ARG A 104 -6.76 -19.25 26.00
N SER A 105 -5.72 -18.55 26.45
CA SER A 105 -4.97 -18.90 27.65
C SER A 105 -5.85 -18.80 28.90
N GLY A 106 -6.68 -17.76 28.99
CA GLY A 106 -7.69 -17.61 30.04
C GLY A 106 -8.72 -18.74 30.06
N MET A 107 -9.25 -19.12 28.89
CA MET A 107 -10.19 -20.25 28.74
C MET A 107 -9.54 -21.60 29.09
N ALA A 108 -8.25 -21.76 28.79
CA ALA A 108 -7.49 -22.96 29.12
C ALA A 108 -7.08 -23.05 30.61
N GLY A 109 -7.50 -22.09 31.46
CA GLY A 109 -7.13 -22.06 32.87
C GLY A 109 -5.66 -21.73 33.12
N LYS A 110 -4.93 -21.26 32.11
CA LYS A 110 -3.54 -20.82 32.20
C LYS A 110 -3.51 -19.34 32.58
N PHE A 111 -4.13 -18.99 33.70
CA PHE A 111 -3.99 -17.63 34.25
C PHE A 111 -2.67 -17.54 35.02
N SER A 112 -1.81 -16.60 34.65
CA SER A 112 -0.72 -16.14 35.50
C SER A 112 -1.13 -14.77 36.04
N GLY A 113 -1.56 -14.71 37.30
CA GLY A 113 -2.07 -13.52 37.97
C GLY A 113 -2.14 -13.72 39.50
N ILE A 114 -2.48 -12.67 40.24
CA ILE A 114 -2.57 -12.69 41.73
C ILE A 114 -3.86 -13.32 42.27
N GLY A 115 -4.79 -13.73 41.40
CA GLY A 115 -6.14 -14.17 41.76
C GLY A 115 -7.19 -13.26 41.17
#